data_AF-A0A8E7P5F9-F1
#
_entry.id   AF-A0A8E7P5F9-F1
#
_cell.length_a   1.000
_cell.length_b   1.000
_cell.length_c   1.000
_cell.angle_alpha   90.00
_cell.angle_beta   90.00
_cell.angle_gamma   90.00
#
_symmetry.space_group_name_H-M   'P 1'
#
loop_
_entity.id
_entity.type
_entity.pdbx_description
1 polymer ?
#
loop_
_entity_poly.entity_id
_entity_poly.type
_entity_poly.pdbx_seq_one_letter_code
_entity_poly.pdbx_strand_id
1 'polypeptide(L)'
;MERLTQPLILFISLIAMACMMSWYFVPKLETLKPRELWTGSLVWMADISDLFGQHLSLWVTGILFFTAWAYWSFGNLTGPARRIMDRYPPWSIYREIQGATFLLNFSALSRAQVKNEDALSQLSLHGSPWLRQRLNATHRLMSSGRSLGQALYENGYQFPSREAINRLKLLTQGDGGETIIDSFAHNQLARTLTNIRMLASWLNLIIYLLSGLYLTLVAYSTQNLSAVTGV
;
A
#
# COMPACT_ATOMS: atom_id res chain seq x y z
N MET A 1 -10.86 10.41 8.65
CA MET A 1 -10.85 9.19 9.49
C MET A 1 -12.07 8.32 9.20
N GLU A 2 -13.29 8.87 9.15
CA GLU A 2 -14.54 8.09 8.94
C GLU A 2 -14.57 7.15 7.72
N ARG A 3 -13.95 7.53 6.59
CA ARG A 3 -13.95 6.72 5.35
C ARG A 3 -13.13 5.42 5.43
N LEU A 4 -12.26 5.28 6.43
CA LEU A 4 -11.47 4.06 6.67
C LEU A 4 -12.10 3.17 7.75
N THR A 5 -12.95 3.72 8.61
CA THR A 5 -13.58 2.96 9.69
C THR A 5 -14.64 1.98 9.16
N GLN A 6 -15.45 2.41 8.20
CA GLN A 6 -16.51 1.58 7.60
C GLN A 6 -16.01 0.26 6.97
N PRO A 7 -15.02 0.25 6.06
CA PRO A 7 -14.52 -1.00 5.48
C PRO A 7 -13.87 -1.91 6.52
N LEU A 8 -13.27 -1.33 7.57
CA LEU A 8 -12.66 -2.09 8.66
C LEU A 8 -13.74 -2.79 9.50
N ILE A 9 -14.82 -2.08 9.85
CA ILE A 9 -15.99 -2.68 10.52
C ILE A 9 -16.60 -3.78 9.66
N LEU A 10 -16.75 -3.56 8.35
CA LEU A 10 -17.32 -4.55 7.44
C LEU A 10 -16.44 -5.79 7.33
N PHE A 11 -15.13 -5.61 7.22
CA PHE A 11 -14.17 -6.70 7.19
C PHE A 11 -14.21 -7.51 8.50
N ILE A 12 -14.23 -6.83 9.65
CA ILE A 12 -14.41 -7.49 10.96
C ILE A 12 -15.75 -8.23 11.02
N SER A 13 -16.84 -7.62 10.55
CA SER A 13 -18.16 -8.25 10.55
C SER A 13 -18.23 -9.48 9.65
N LEU A 14 -17.54 -9.46 8.49
CA LEU A 14 -17.44 -10.59 7.58
C LEU A 14 -16.71 -11.76 8.25
N ILE A 15 -15.58 -11.48 8.90
CA ILE A 15 -14.82 -12.49 9.66
C ILE A 15 -15.65 -13.03 10.82
N ALA A 16 -16.32 -12.16 11.57
CA ALA A 16 -17.19 -12.57 12.67
C ALA A 16 -18.33 -13.48 12.20
N MET A 17 -18.96 -13.16 11.07
CA MET A 17 -20.00 -13.97 10.44
C MET A 17 -19.45 -15.33 9.99
N ALA A 18 -18.28 -15.36 9.36
CA ALA A 18 -17.63 -16.60 8.94
C ALA A 18 -17.26 -17.50 10.15
N CYS A 19 -16.72 -16.93 11.22
CA CYS A 19 -16.42 -17.65 12.46
C CYS A 19 -17.70 -18.19 13.12
N MET A 20 -18.76 -17.39 13.20
CA MET A 20 -20.06 -17.83 13.72
C MET A 20 -20.60 -19.01 12.91
N MET A 21 -20.49 -18.95 11.58
CA MET A 21 -20.97 -20.02 10.71
C MET A 21 -20.16 -21.31 10.91
N SER A 22 -18.83 -21.22 10.97
CA SER A 22 -17.94 -22.38 11.19
C SER A 22 -18.09 -23.00 12.58
N TRP A 23 -18.17 -22.21 13.65
CA TRP A 23 -18.18 -22.75 15.02
C TRP A 23 -19.55 -23.16 15.53
N TYR A 24 -20.63 -22.57 14.99
CA TYR A 24 -21.98 -22.80 15.52
C TYR A 24 -22.92 -23.46 14.49
N PHE A 25 -22.81 -23.10 13.21
CA PHE A 25 -23.77 -23.55 12.20
C PHE A 25 -23.34 -24.86 11.54
N VAL A 26 -22.09 -24.93 11.06
CA VAL A 26 -21.52 -26.14 10.42
C VAL A 26 -21.62 -27.38 11.33
N PRO A 27 -21.24 -27.33 12.62
CA PRO A 27 -21.31 -28.52 13.48
C PRO A 27 -22.75 -28.96 13.75
N LYS A 28 -23.69 -28.02 13.85
CA LYS A 28 -25.12 -28.34 14.01
C LYS A 28 -25.70 -28.98 12.74
N LEU A 29 -25.28 -28.53 11.57
CA LEU A 29 -25.70 -29.17 10.32
C LEU A 29 -25.12 -30.57 10.16
N GLU A 30 -23.86 -30.77 10.55
CA GLU A 30 -23.21 -32.09 10.51
C GLU A 30 -23.94 -33.12 11.40
N THR A 31 -24.54 -32.69 12.52
CA THR A 31 -25.39 -33.57 13.35
C THR A 31 -26.69 -33.99 12.68
N LEU A 32 -27.19 -33.23 11.70
CA LEU A 32 -28.44 -33.53 10.98
C LEU A 32 -28.18 -34.31 9.69
N LYS A 33 -27.13 -33.96 8.93
CA LYS A 33 -26.69 -34.67 7.74
C LYS A 33 -25.15 -34.73 7.69
N PRO A 34 -24.56 -35.93 7.55
CA PRO A 34 -23.12 -36.07 7.34
C PRO A 34 -22.62 -35.20 6.17
N ARG A 35 -21.44 -34.58 6.35
CA ARG A 35 -20.81 -33.64 5.40
C ARG A 35 -20.62 -34.24 3.99
N GLU A 36 -20.50 -35.56 3.89
CA GLU A 36 -20.33 -36.32 2.65
C GLU A 36 -21.55 -36.26 1.71
N LEU A 37 -22.73 -35.94 2.25
CA LEU A 37 -23.98 -35.83 1.49
C LEU A 37 -24.26 -34.38 1.05
N TRP A 38 -23.39 -33.44 1.38
CA TRP A 38 -23.57 -32.03 1.04
C TRP A 38 -23.16 -31.81 -0.42
N THR A 39 -24.03 -31.20 -1.21
CA THR A 39 -23.76 -30.92 -2.63
C THR A 39 -23.90 -29.43 -2.95
N GLY A 40 -23.02 -28.90 -3.79
CA GLY A 40 -23.13 -27.55 -4.34
C GLY A 40 -22.71 -26.44 -3.37
N SER A 41 -23.55 -25.42 -3.20
CA SER A 41 -23.23 -24.19 -2.45
C SER A 41 -22.99 -24.38 -0.96
N LEU A 42 -23.54 -25.45 -0.37
CA LEU A 42 -23.40 -25.78 1.06
C LEU A 42 -21.95 -26.18 1.42
N VAL A 43 -21.26 -26.88 0.51
CA VAL A 43 -19.84 -27.25 0.66
C VAL A 43 -18.95 -26.02 0.58
N TRP A 44 -19.16 -25.16 -0.44
CA TRP A 44 -18.41 -23.91 -0.57
C TRP A 44 -18.56 -22.99 0.63
N MET A 45 -19.78 -22.89 1.18
CA MET A 45 -20.04 -22.10 2.38
C MET A 45 -19.27 -22.66 3.59
N ALA A 46 -19.31 -23.98 3.80
CA ALA A 46 -18.65 -24.63 4.93
C ALA A 46 -17.13 -24.54 4.84
N ASP A 47 -16.54 -24.78 3.67
CA ASP A 47 -15.09 -24.75 3.47
C ASP A 47 -14.53 -23.33 3.61
N ILE A 48 -15.23 -22.32 3.05
CA ILE A 48 -14.84 -20.92 3.25
C ILE A 48 -14.95 -20.55 4.74
N SER A 49 -16.03 -20.94 5.41
CA SER A 49 -16.22 -20.65 6.84
C SER A 49 -15.13 -21.32 7.69
N ASP A 50 -14.77 -22.58 7.42
CA ASP A 50 -13.73 -23.31 8.15
C ASP A 50 -12.33 -22.73 7.91
N LEU A 51 -12.03 -22.31 6.67
CA LEU A 51 -10.76 -21.64 6.34
C LEU A 51 -10.54 -20.37 7.14
N PHE A 52 -11.59 -19.61 7.46
CA PHE A 52 -11.50 -18.41 8.28
C PHE A 52 -11.68 -18.69 9.78
N GLY A 53 -12.56 -19.62 10.15
CA GLY A 53 -12.89 -19.94 11.54
C GLY A 53 -11.84 -20.80 12.25
N GLN A 54 -11.35 -21.85 11.60
CA GLN A 54 -10.37 -22.78 12.21
C GLN A 54 -8.94 -22.28 12.10
N HIS A 55 -8.61 -21.55 11.04
CA HIS A 55 -7.27 -21.01 10.79
C HIS A 55 -7.14 -19.51 11.07
N LEU A 56 -8.06 -18.92 11.84
CA LEU A 56 -8.05 -17.50 12.17
C LEU A 56 -6.70 -17.04 12.74
N SER A 57 -6.11 -17.84 13.63
CA SER A 57 -4.80 -17.55 14.24
C SER A 57 -3.68 -17.43 13.19
N LEU A 58 -3.64 -18.33 12.21
CA LEU A 58 -2.67 -18.29 11.10
C LEU A 58 -2.85 -17.03 10.25
N TRP A 59 -4.09 -16.65 9.94
CA TRP A 59 -4.37 -15.42 9.19
C TRP A 59 -3.96 -14.17 9.96
N VAL A 60 -4.30 -14.09 11.25
CA VAL A 60 -3.92 -12.95 12.10
C VAL A 60 -2.39 -12.83 12.21
N THR A 61 -1.69 -13.94 12.49
CA THR A 61 -0.23 -13.96 12.54
C THR A 61 0.38 -13.61 11.19
N GLY A 62 -0.18 -14.11 10.09
CA GLY A 62 0.28 -13.80 8.73
C GLY A 62 0.13 -12.32 8.37
N ILE A 63 -1.00 -11.70 8.71
CA ILE A 63 -1.25 -10.27 8.49
C ILE A 63 -0.29 -9.42 9.35
N LEU A 64 -0.07 -9.81 10.60
CA LEU A 64 0.84 -9.09 11.50
C LEU A 64 2.29 -9.20 11.02
N PHE A 65 2.71 -10.38 10.58
CA PHE A 65 4.02 -10.58 9.96
C PHE A 65 4.18 -9.76 8.67
N PHE A 66 3.18 -9.80 7.78
CA PHE A 66 3.21 -9.06 6.53
C PHE A 66 3.26 -7.55 6.74
N THR A 67 2.49 -7.02 7.71
CA THR A 67 2.50 -5.59 8.04
C THR A 67 3.83 -5.16 8.65
N ALA A 68 4.40 -5.95 9.57
CA ALA A 68 5.73 -5.71 10.12
C ALA A 68 6.81 -5.73 9.04
N TRP A 69 6.75 -6.72 8.14
CA TRP A 69 7.67 -6.83 7.00
C TRP A 69 7.51 -5.67 6.02
N ALA A 70 6.29 -5.25 5.71
CA ALA A 70 6.02 -4.10 4.85
C ALA A 70 6.57 -2.80 5.45
N TYR A 71 6.39 -2.60 6.76
CA TYR A 71 6.94 -1.45 7.48
C TYR A 71 8.47 -1.42 7.43
N TRP A 72 9.12 -2.55 7.71
CA TRP A 72 10.57 -2.69 7.59
C TRP A 72 11.06 -2.48 6.15
N SER A 73 10.30 -2.99 5.17
CA SER A 73 10.60 -2.88 3.75
C SER A 73 10.65 -1.43 3.25
N PHE A 74 9.85 -0.54 3.81
CA PHE A 74 9.82 0.86 3.38
C PHE A 74 11.19 1.55 3.53
N GLY A 75 11.80 1.44 4.71
CA GLY A 75 13.06 2.13 5.02
C GLY A 75 14.31 1.32 4.70
N ASN A 76 14.25 0.00 4.83
CA ASN A 76 15.45 -0.84 4.85
C ASN A 76 15.69 -1.66 3.59
N LEU A 77 14.64 -1.91 2.78
CA LEU A 77 14.79 -2.72 1.57
C LEU A 77 15.47 -1.91 0.46
N THR A 78 16.67 -2.34 0.08
CA THR A 78 17.49 -1.74 -0.98
C THR A 78 17.72 -2.73 -2.13
N GLY A 79 18.09 -2.23 -3.31
CA GLY A 79 18.50 -3.09 -4.45
C GLY A 79 17.49 -3.21 -5.60
N PRO A 80 17.69 -4.15 -6.54
CA PRO A 80 16.93 -4.22 -7.80
C PRO A 80 15.47 -4.63 -7.59
N ALA A 81 15.17 -5.51 -6.64
CA ALA A 81 13.80 -5.90 -6.30
C ALA A 81 12.95 -4.68 -5.87
N ARG A 82 13.57 -3.75 -5.13
CA ARG A 82 12.93 -2.51 -4.69
C ARG A 82 12.51 -1.62 -5.86
N ARG A 83 13.27 -1.63 -6.96
CA ARG A 83 12.97 -0.83 -8.16
C ARG A 83 11.65 -1.22 -8.80
N ILE A 84 11.31 -2.51 -8.75
CA ILE A 84 10.03 -3.04 -9.25
C ILE A 84 8.92 -2.71 -8.25
N MET A 85 9.16 -2.95 -6.95
CA MET A 85 8.17 -2.69 -5.89
C MET A 85 7.75 -1.22 -5.81
N ASP A 86 8.68 -0.28 -6.02
CA ASP A 86 8.38 1.16 -6.02
C ASP A 86 7.38 1.59 -7.13
N ARG A 87 7.05 0.70 -8.08
CA ARG A 87 6.01 0.96 -9.08
C ARG A 87 4.60 0.65 -8.57
N TYR A 88 4.47 -0.15 -7.51
CA TYR A 88 3.19 -0.63 -7.00
C TYR A 88 2.87 -0.05 -5.61
N PRO A 89 1.60 0.24 -5.30
CA PRO A 89 1.19 0.56 -3.93
C PRO A 89 1.44 -0.65 -3.00
N PRO A 90 1.76 -0.44 -1.72
CA PRO A 90 1.96 0.81 -0.97
C PRO A 90 3.32 1.51 -1.17
N TRP A 91 4.28 0.86 -1.82
CA TRP A 91 5.65 1.36 -1.88
C TRP A 91 5.84 2.57 -2.80
N SER A 92 5.04 2.69 -3.85
CA SER A 92 5.01 3.89 -4.71
C SER A 92 4.61 5.15 -3.92
N ILE A 93 3.66 5.02 -2.99
CA ILE A 93 3.19 6.09 -2.10
C ILE A 93 4.33 6.52 -1.16
N TYR A 94 5.04 5.57 -0.57
CA TYR A 94 6.20 5.87 0.27
C TYR A 94 7.28 6.65 -0.51
N ARG A 95 7.59 6.24 -1.75
CA ARG A 95 8.54 6.95 -2.62
C ARG A 95 8.11 8.40 -2.88
N GLU A 96 6.82 8.63 -3.15
CA GLU A 96 6.28 9.98 -3.40
C GLU A 96 6.40 10.87 -2.16
N ILE A 97 6.05 10.37 -0.98
CA ILE A 97 6.14 11.12 0.28
C ILE A 97 7.61 11.49 0.56
N GLN A 98 8.51 10.51 0.53
CA GLN A 98 9.94 10.75 0.74
C GLN A 98 10.52 11.70 -0.31
N GLY A 99 10.01 11.63 -1.54
CA GLY A 99 10.38 12.54 -2.61
C GLY A 99 9.97 13.99 -2.31
N ALA A 100 8.75 14.22 -1.85
CA ALA A 100 8.28 15.54 -1.44
C ALA A 100 9.11 16.10 -0.27
N THR A 101 9.34 15.29 0.77
CA THR A 101 10.16 15.67 1.93
C THR A 101 11.60 16.01 1.52
N PHE A 102 12.20 15.22 0.63
CA PHE A 102 13.53 15.52 0.10
C PHE A 102 13.58 16.87 -0.61
N LEU A 103 12.61 17.16 -1.49
CA LEU A 103 12.57 18.43 -2.23
C LEU A 103 12.39 19.63 -1.29
N LEU A 104 11.51 19.51 -0.29
CA LEU A 104 11.31 20.55 0.74
C LEU A 104 12.60 20.84 1.50
N ASN A 105 13.28 19.80 1.98
CA ASN A 105 14.50 19.98 2.74
C ASN A 105 15.62 20.53 1.84
N PHE A 106 15.69 20.07 0.58
CA PHE A 106 16.67 20.55 -0.39
C PHE A 106 16.46 22.03 -0.75
N SER A 107 15.21 22.49 -0.96
CA SER A 107 14.95 23.92 -1.21
C SER A 107 15.23 24.80 -0.01
N ALA A 108 14.98 24.32 1.21
CA ALA A 108 15.36 25.03 2.42
C ALA A 108 16.87 25.22 2.52
N LEU A 109 17.66 24.18 2.23
CA LEU A 109 19.13 24.26 2.23
C LEU A 109 19.68 25.11 1.08
N SER A 110 19.07 25.02 -0.11
CA SER A 110 19.44 25.86 -1.26
C SER A 110 19.21 27.35 -0.98
N ARG A 111 18.11 27.71 -0.30
CA ARG A 111 17.84 29.10 0.16
C ARG A 111 18.89 29.62 1.12
N ALA A 112 19.44 28.74 1.95
CA ALA A 112 20.55 29.05 2.85
C ALA A 112 21.92 29.15 2.13
N GLN A 113 21.93 29.14 0.78
CA GLN A 113 23.13 29.14 -0.07
C GLN A 113 24.13 28.01 0.23
N VAL A 114 23.64 26.90 0.77
CA VAL A 114 24.46 25.69 0.95
C VAL A 114 24.77 25.10 -0.42
N LYS A 115 26.01 24.69 -0.66
CA LYS A 115 26.39 24.02 -1.92
C LYS A 115 25.54 22.75 -2.09
N ASN A 116 25.05 22.52 -3.31
CA ASN A 116 24.16 21.40 -3.62
C ASN A 116 24.73 20.02 -3.22
N GLU A 117 26.04 19.84 -3.31
CA GLU A 117 26.74 18.61 -2.91
C GLU A 117 26.71 18.40 -1.40
N ASP A 118 26.97 19.46 -0.61
CA ASP A 118 26.93 19.44 0.85
C ASP A 118 25.50 19.18 1.35
N ALA A 119 24.50 19.83 0.73
CA ALA A 119 23.09 19.61 1.04
C ALA A 119 22.67 18.15 0.77
N LEU A 120 23.08 17.59 -0.37
CA LEU A 120 22.77 16.20 -0.72
C LEU A 120 23.44 15.20 0.24
N SER A 121 24.69 15.47 0.63
CA SER A 121 25.44 14.65 1.59
C SER A 121 24.77 14.66 2.98
N GLN A 122 24.38 15.84 3.48
CA GLN A 122 23.67 15.97 4.77
C GLN A 122 22.33 15.22 4.77
N LEU A 123 21.56 15.31 3.68
CA LEU A 123 20.29 14.60 3.53
C LEU A 123 20.49 13.08 3.40
N SER A 124 21.60 12.64 2.82
CA SER A 124 21.95 11.22 2.69
C SER A 124 22.34 10.60 4.04
N LEU A 125 23.06 11.34 4.89
CA LEU A 125 23.50 10.87 6.20
C LEU A 125 22.34 10.61 7.18
N HIS A 126 21.32 11.47 7.14
CA HIS A 126 20.15 11.37 8.02
C HIS A 126 18.98 10.60 7.38
N GLY A 127 19.14 10.19 6.12
CA GLY A 127 18.12 9.47 5.37
C GLY A 127 18.05 7.98 5.72
N SER A 128 16.89 7.36 5.49
CA SER A 128 16.75 5.90 5.56
C SER A 128 17.72 5.20 4.59
N PRO A 129 18.12 3.93 4.82
CA PRO A 129 18.96 3.18 3.89
C PRO A 129 18.45 3.22 2.44
N TRP A 130 17.13 3.17 2.25
CA TRP A 130 16.46 3.34 0.96
C TRP A 130 16.72 4.72 0.31
N LEU A 131 16.65 5.80 1.09
CA LEU A 131 16.90 7.17 0.60
C LEU A 131 18.40 7.35 0.31
N ARG A 132 19.25 6.91 1.24
CA ARG A 132 20.71 6.96 1.14
C ARG A 132 21.23 6.31 -0.14
N GLN A 133 20.69 5.15 -0.53
CA GLN A 133 21.07 4.49 -1.79
C GLN A 133 20.84 5.39 -3.01
N ARG A 134 19.72 6.12 -3.04
CA ARG A 134 19.32 6.99 -4.16
C ARG A 134 20.14 8.28 -4.17
N LEU A 135 20.29 8.92 -3.02
CA LEU A 135 21.06 10.15 -2.91
C LEU A 135 22.55 9.92 -3.20
N ASN A 136 23.12 8.80 -2.74
CA ASN A 136 24.51 8.45 -3.07
C ASN A 136 24.69 8.16 -4.57
N ALA A 137 23.70 7.57 -5.24
CA ALA A 137 23.76 7.39 -6.70
C ALA A 137 23.72 8.73 -7.44
N THR A 138 22.88 9.66 -7.00
CA THR A 138 22.83 11.03 -7.55
C THR A 138 24.14 11.78 -7.30
N HIS A 139 24.71 11.68 -6.09
CA HIS A 139 25.97 12.33 -5.73
C HIS A 139 27.13 11.89 -6.64
N ARG A 140 27.24 10.59 -6.95
CA ARG A 140 28.26 10.08 -7.88
C ARG A 140 28.14 10.67 -9.29
N LEU A 141 26.93 10.92 -9.77
CA LEU A 141 26.71 11.56 -11.06
C LEU A 141 27.04 13.05 -10.99
N MET A 142 26.71 13.74 -9.90
CA MET A 142 27.07 15.15 -9.70
C MET A 142 28.59 15.35 -9.66
N SER A 143 29.35 14.47 -8.99
CA SER A 143 30.81 14.52 -9.00
C SER A 143 31.45 14.35 -10.39
N SER A 144 30.68 13.90 -11.40
CA SER A 144 31.11 13.84 -12.81
C SER A 144 30.74 15.10 -13.62
N GLY A 145 30.32 16.18 -12.96
CA GLY A 145 29.95 17.46 -13.57
C GLY A 145 28.50 17.55 -14.06
N ARG A 146 27.63 16.61 -13.66
CA ARG A 146 26.20 16.63 -14.00
C ARG A 146 25.44 17.58 -13.07
N SER A 147 24.47 18.32 -13.61
CA SER A 147 23.55 19.10 -12.78
C SER A 147 22.63 18.18 -11.96
N LEU A 148 22.07 18.67 -10.84
CA LEU A 148 21.22 17.87 -9.95
C LEU A 148 20.04 17.23 -10.68
N GLY A 149 19.33 18.00 -11.52
CA GLY A 149 18.18 17.50 -12.29
C GLY A 149 18.58 16.39 -13.27
N GLN A 150 19.76 16.51 -13.88
CA GLN A 150 20.30 15.50 -14.79
C GLN A 150 20.73 14.24 -14.02
N ALA A 151 21.40 14.39 -12.88
CA ALA A 151 21.82 13.28 -12.03
C ALA A 151 20.62 12.49 -11.47
N LEU A 152 19.53 13.17 -11.08
CA LEU A 152 18.30 12.52 -10.61
C LEU A 152 17.57 11.76 -11.74
N TYR A 153 17.67 12.24 -12.98
CA TYR A 153 17.14 11.54 -14.15
C TYR A 153 17.98 10.31 -14.52
N GLU A 154 19.30 10.48 -14.61
CA GLU A 154 20.25 9.45 -15.05
C GLU A 154 20.43 8.31 -14.01
N ASN A 155 20.18 8.55 -12.72
CA ASN A 155 20.26 7.50 -11.70
C ASN A 155 19.23 6.37 -11.88
N GLY A 156 18.18 6.59 -12.67
CA GLY A 156 17.17 5.60 -13.04
C GLY A 156 16.28 5.09 -11.90
N TYR A 157 16.36 5.66 -10.69
CA TYR A 157 15.49 5.32 -9.56
C TYR A 157 14.13 6.04 -9.61
N GLN A 158 13.95 6.98 -10.54
CA GLN A 158 12.72 7.76 -10.75
C GLN A 158 12.26 8.47 -9.47
N PHE A 159 13.22 8.92 -8.67
CA PHE A 159 13.06 9.66 -7.43
C PHE A 159 13.46 11.12 -7.64
N PRO A 160 12.75 12.13 -7.09
CA PRO A 160 11.55 12.08 -6.20
C PRO A 160 10.26 11.58 -6.87
N SER A 161 9.99 12.06 -8.07
CA SER A 161 8.95 11.59 -8.99
C SER A 161 9.36 12.01 -10.40
N ARG A 162 8.84 11.35 -11.43
CA ARG A 162 9.15 11.73 -12.83
C ARG A 162 8.79 13.18 -13.14
N GLU A 163 7.67 13.67 -12.60
CA GLU A 163 7.23 15.05 -12.78
C GLU A 163 8.17 16.04 -12.06
N ALA A 164 8.62 15.70 -10.85
CA ALA A 164 9.59 16.51 -10.11
C ALA A 164 10.93 16.63 -10.84
N ILE A 165 11.45 15.51 -11.36
CA ILE A 165 12.72 15.46 -12.09
C ILE A 165 12.66 16.36 -13.33
N ASN A 166 11.56 16.27 -14.09
CA ASN A 166 11.38 17.10 -15.28
C ASN A 166 11.32 18.59 -14.94
N ARG A 167 10.62 18.97 -13.87
CA ARG A 167 10.56 20.37 -13.39
C ARG A 167 11.93 20.86 -12.92
N LEU A 168 12.67 20.05 -12.16
CA LEU A 168 14.03 20.39 -11.72
C LEU A 168 15.00 20.59 -12.90
N LYS A 169 14.88 19.79 -13.95
CA LYS A 169 15.72 19.93 -15.16
C LYS A 169 15.54 21.31 -15.82
N LEU A 170 14.31 21.81 -15.85
CA LEU A 170 13.98 23.15 -16.37
C LEU A 170 14.54 24.27 -15.48
N LEU A 171 14.57 24.07 -14.15
CA LEU A 171 15.08 25.04 -13.19
C LEU A 171 16.61 25.19 -13.23
N THR A 172 17.35 24.14 -13.55
CA THR A 172 18.79 24.25 -13.84
C THR A 172 19.11 25.10 -15.07
N GLN A 173 18.10 25.57 -15.82
CA GLN A 173 18.25 26.44 -16.98
C GLN A 173 17.67 27.86 -16.80
N GLY A 174 17.08 28.20 -15.64
CA GLY A 174 16.53 29.55 -15.41
C GLY A 174 16.30 29.91 -13.93
N ASP A 175 16.45 31.20 -13.60
CA ASP A 175 16.19 31.75 -12.27
C ASP A 175 14.74 31.52 -11.83
N GLY A 176 14.52 31.00 -10.61
CA GLY A 176 13.18 30.76 -10.05
C GLY A 176 12.94 29.41 -9.36
N GLY A 177 13.98 28.66 -9.00
CA GLY A 177 13.87 27.33 -8.37
C GLY A 177 13.07 27.26 -7.08
N GLU A 178 13.02 28.34 -6.29
CA GLU A 178 12.48 28.33 -4.94
C GLU A 178 10.95 28.30 -4.87
N THR A 179 10.25 29.05 -5.73
CA THR A 179 8.78 29.12 -5.77
C THR A 179 8.15 27.86 -6.36
N ILE A 180 8.85 27.20 -7.28
CA ILE A 180 8.40 25.95 -7.88
C ILE A 180 8.51 24.78 -6.90
N ILE A 181 9.55 24.74 -6.04
CA ILE A 181 9.70 23.65 -5.08
C ILE A 181 8.64 23.72 -3.97
N ASP A 182 8.30 24.92 -3.48
CA ASP A 182 7.32 25.09 -2.40
C ASP A 182 5.89 24.75 -2.85
N SER A 183 5.49 25.23 -4.03
CA SER A 183 4.20 24.88 -4.64
C SER A 183 4.14 23.40 -5.07
N PHE A 184 5.25 22.79 -5.46
CA PHE A 184 5.31 21.37 -5.82
C PHE A 184 5.13 20.46 -4.60
N ALA A 185 5.76 20.78 -3.47
CA ALA A 185 5.66 19.97 -2.26
C ALA A 185 4.23 19.90 -1.71
N HIS A 186 3.54 21.04 -1.66
CA HIS A 186 2.13 21.10 -1.25
C HIS A 186 1.23 20.32 -2.22
N ASN A 187 1.46 20.47 -3.53
CA ASN A 187 0.71 19.74 -4.55
C ASN A 187 0.99 18.22 -4.54
N GLN A 188 2.22 17.80 -4.22
CA GLN A 188 2.60 16.39 -4.16
C GLN A 188 1.92 15.70 -2.97
N LEU A 189 1.87 16.34 -1.80
CA LEU A 189 1.13 15.82 -0.65
C LEU A 189 -0.38 15.71 -0.95
N ALA A 190 -0.96 16.71 -1.58
CA ALA A 190 -2.37 16.68 -1.99
C ALA A 190 -2.65 15.52 -2.98
N ARG A 191 -1.77 15.29 -3.96
CA ARG A 191 -1.88 14.19 -4.92
C ARG A 191 -1.73 12.82 -4.28
N THR A 192 -0.76 12.66 -3.38
CA THR A 192 -0.59 11.40 -2.64
C THR A 192 -1.81 11.11 -1.77
N LEU A 193 -2.41 12.12 -1.13
CA LEU A 193 -3.66 11.97 -0.40
C LEU A 193 -4.83 11.55 -1.31
N THR A 194 -4.94 12.10 -2.53
CA THR A 194 -5.97 11.65 -3.49
C THR A 194 -5.74 10.22 -3.99
N ASN A 195 -4.49 9.82 -4.23
CA ASN A 195 -4.16 8.45 -4.64
C ASN A 195 -4.47 7.45 -3.53
N ILE A 196 -4.16 7.79 -2.28
CA ILE A 196 -4.53 6.99 -1.10
C ILE A 196 -6.06 6.86 -1.01
N ARG A 197 -6.79 7.96 -1.21
CA ARG A 197 -8.27 7.94 -1.18
C ARG A 197 -8.85 7.06 -2.29
N MET A 198 -8.33 7.15 -3.51
CA MET A 198 -8.81 6.35 -4.64
C MET A 198 -8.53 4.86 -4.44
N LEU A 199 -7.33 4.51 -3.95
CA LEU A 199 -6.97 3.13 -3.62
C LEU A 199 -7.85 2.57 -2.50
N ALA A 200 -8.10 3.37 -1.46
CA ALA A 200 -9.03 3.00 -0.39
C ALA A 200 -10.45 2.79 -0.94
N SER A 201 -10.94 3.66 -1.83
CA SER A 201 -12.25 3.51 -2.45
C SER A 201 -12.38 2.22 -3.27
N TRP A 202 -11.37 1.86 -4.05
CA TRP A 202 -11.37 0.60 -4.80
C TRP A 202 -11.31 -0.64 -3.90
N LEU A 203 -10.46 -0.62 -2.87
CA LEU A 203 -10.43 -1.68 -1.86
C LEU A 203 -11.80 -1.83 -1.19
N ASN A 204 -12.45 -0.72 -0.83
CA ASN A 204 -13.78 -0.74 -0.24
C ASN A 204 -14.79 -1.41 -1.18
N LEU A 205 -14.81 -1.02 -2.46
CA LEU A 205 -15.71 -1.60 -3.45
C LEU A 205 -15.52 -3.13 -3.55
N ILE A 206 -14.27 -3.60 -3.59
CA ILE A 206 -13.96 -5.04 -3.63
C ILE A 206 -14.46 -5.75 -2.37
N ILE A 207 -14.22 -5.17 -1.19
CA ILE A 207 -14.70 -5.74 0.09
C ILE A 207 -16.23 -5.80 0.10
N TYR A 208 -16.92 -4.74 -0.33
CA TYR A 208 -18.38 -4.74 -0.43
C TYR A 208 -18.91 -5.83 -1.35
N LEU A 209 -18.29 -6.01 -2.52
CA LEU A 209 -18.67 -7.05 -3.48
C LEU A 209 -18.45 -8.45 -2.91
N LEU A 210 -17.30 -8.69 -2.28
CA LEU A 210 -17.00 -9.99 -1.64
C LEU A 210 -17.97 -10.28 -0.49
N SER A 211 -18.26 -9.30 0.36
CA SER A 211 -19.23 -9.45 1.45
C SER A 211 -20.64 -9.74 0.93
N GLY A 212 -21.07 -9.02 -0.12
CA GLY A 212 -22.35 -9.27 -0.77
C GLY A 212 -22.42 -10.67 -1.38
N LEU A 213 -21.37 -11.08 -2.09
CA LEU A 213 -21.27 -12.43 -2.68
C LEU A 213 -21.36 -13.51 -1.59
N TYR A 214 -20.63 -13.35 -0.49
CA TYR A 214 -20.67 -14.28 0.64
C TYR A 214 -22.08 -14.38 1.27
N LEU A 215 -22.74 -13.24 1.49
CA LEU A 215 -24.12 -13.22 2.01
C LEU A 215 -25.09 -13.92 1.06
N THR A 216 -24.97 -13.71 -0.26
CA THR A 216 -25.81 -14.41 -1.24
C THR A 216 -25.53 -15.91 -1.26
N LEU A 217 -24.27 -16.33 -1.12
CA LEU A 217 -23.90 -17.74 -1.03
C LEU A 217 -24.54 -18.39 0.21
N VAL A 218 -24.46 -17.74 1.37
CA VAL A 218 -25.07 -18.21 2.61
C VAL A 218 -26.60 -18.28 2.48
N ALA A 219 -27.25 -17.26 1.91
CA ALA A 219 -28.70 -17.25 1.72
C ALA A 219 -29.16 -18.37 0.77
N TYR A 220 -28.45 -18.57 -0.34
CA TYR A 220 -28.74 -19.65 -1.30
C TYR A 220 -28.49 -21.03 -0.69
N SER A 221 -27.44 -21.17 0.11
CA SER A 221 -27.14 -22.37 0.88
C SER A 221 -28.26 -22.73 1.85
N THR A 222 -28.78 -21.77 2.61
CA THR A 222 -29.91 -21.97 3.54
C THR A 222 -31.20 -22.35 2.82
N GLN A 223 -31.49 -21.76 1.65
CA GLN A 223 -32.68 -22.11 0.85
C GLN A 223 -32.59 -23.53 0.29
N ASN A 224 -31.42 -23.92 -0.24
CA ASN A 224 -31.18 -25.29 -0.67
C ASN A 224 -31.24 -26.29 0.49
N LEU A 225 -30.79 -25.88 1.67
CA LEU A 225 -30.91 -26.69 2.87
C LEU A 225 -32.39 -26.94 3.20
N SER A 226 -33.25 -25.91 3.21
CA SER A 226 -34.70 -26.09 3.40
C SER A 226 -35.35 -26.97 2.34
N ALA A 227 -34.92 -26.85 1.07
CA ALA A 227 -35.41 -27.69 -0.02
C ALA A 227 -34.98 -29.17 0.11
N VAL A 228 -33.86 -29.44 0.78
CA VAL A 228 -33.28 -30.78 0.98
C VAL A 228 -33.71 -31.41 2.32
N THR A 229 -34.10 -30.62 3.33
CA THR A 229 -34.56 -31.10 4.64
C THR A 229 -36.07 -31.28 4.76
N GLY A 230 -36.87 -30.85 3.77
CA GLY A 230 -38.29 -31.20 3.67
C GLY A 230 -39.10 -30.87 4.93
N VAL A 231 -38.95 -29.65 5.46
CA VAL A 231 -39.90 -29.02 6.38
C VAL A 231 -40.49 -27.81 5.68
#